data_AF-A0A7V9SR60-F1
#
_entry.id   AF-A0A7V9SR60-F1
#
_cell.length_a   1.000
_cell.length_b   1.000
_cell.length_c   1.000
_cell.angle_alpha   90.00
_cell.angle_beta   90.00
_cell.angle_gamma   90.00
#
_symmetry.space_group_name_H-M   'P 1'
#
loop_
_entity.id
_entity.type
_entity.pdbx_description
1 polymer ?
#
loop_
_entity_poly.entity_id
_entity_poly.type
_entity_poly.pdbx_seq_one_letter_code
_entity_poly.pdbx_strand_id
1 'polypeptide(L)'
;MNNKKIFSLSALALGVILLMSFAFKGEKDPLHKRIFNINITEVKDGAVAKKSTMDKMEFKDGKLWSDFLFDKYQYKWLKYRINKDSIYVDSTETEVRLLEVEATITDDKDQTITINFTNVEWDIEGTIKMTKSDKPKKFYDFAGREKGGKPKKPKKPKKGQPIEGEQKMEGSDNGTEQKKE
;
A
#
# COMPACT_ATOMS: atom_id res chain seq x y z
N MET A 1 -63.15 17.34 -2.24
CA MET A 1 -62.13 16.28 -2.10
C MET A 1 -61.49 16.40 -0.72
N ASN A 2 -61.41 15.30 0.04
CA ASN A 2 -61.00 15.32 1.45
C ASN A 2 -59.51 15.65 1.61
N ASN A 3 -59.20 16.88 2.04
CA ASN A 3 -57.83 17.37 2.30
C ASN A 3 -57.02 16.49 3.28
N LYS A 4 -57.68 15.65 4.09
CA LYS A 4 -57.04 14.66 4.97
C LYS A 4 -56.33 13.53 4.22
N LYS A 5 -56.77 13.18 3.00
CA LYS A 5 -56.14 12.12 2.19
C LYS A 5 -54.85 12.59 1.48
N ILE A 6 -54.75 13.89 1.19
CA ILE A 6 -53.58 14.48 0.52
C ILE A 6 -52.40 14.60 1.50
N PHE A 7 -52.64 15.02 2.75
CA PHE A 7 -51.60 15.06 3.79
C PHE A 7 -51.04 13.67 4.15
N SER A 8 -51.89 12.64 4.13
CA SER A 8 -51.49 11.26 4.42
C SER A 8 -50.58 10.65 3.33
N LEU A 9 -50.78 11.02 2.06
CA LEU A 9 -49.99 10.48 0.94
C LEU A 9 -48.59 11.11 0.89
N SER A 10 -48.49 12.40 1.20
CA SER A 10 -47.20 13.12 1.25
C SER A 10 -46.28 12.65 2.37
N ALA A 11 -46.83 12.32 3.55
CA ALA A 11 -46.07 11.78 4.67
C ALA A 11 -45.50 10.38 4.36
N LEU A 12 -46.25 9.56 3.62
CA LEU A 12 -45.80 8.24 3.17
C LEU A 12 -44.65 8.35 2.17
N ALA A 13 -44.74 9.26 1.21
CA ALA A 13 -43.71 9.50 0.20
C ALA A 13 -42.38 9.99 0.82
N LEU A 14 -42.44 10.92 1.79
CA LEU A 14 -41.26 11.38 2.53
C LEU A 14 -40.63 10.26 3.38
N GLY A 15 -41.45 9.40 3.99
CA GLY A 15 -40.97 8.21 4.71
C GLY A 15 -40.23 7.23 3.81
N VAL A 16 -40.73 6.99 2.60
CA VAL A 16 -40.08 6.10 1.61
C VAL A 16 -38.74 6.68 1.13
N ILE A 17 -38.65 7.99 0.86
CA ILE A 17 -37.40 8.65 0.45
C ILE A 17 -36.34 8.59 1.57
N LEU A 18 -36.75 8.78 2.82
CA LEU A 18 -35.87 8.67 3.97
C LEU A 18 -35.34 7.23 4.15
N LEU A 19 -36.18 6.22 3.96
CA LEU A 19 -35.77 4.81 4.03
C LEU A 19 -34.82 4.41 2.89
N MET A 20 -35.03 4.93 1.67
CA MET A 20 -34.11 4.68 0.55
C MET A 20 -32.71 5.27 0.79
N SER A 21 -32.60 6.34 1.57
CA SER A 21 -31.31 6.97 1.89
C SER A 21 -30.42 6.11 2.81
N PHE A 22 -31.02 5.20 3.59
CA PHE A 22 -30.30 4.23 4.42
C PHE A 22 -30.01 2.90 3.70
N ALA A 23 -30.67 2.62 2.58
CA ALA A 23 -30.50 1.37 1.83
C ALA A 23 -29.19 1.32 1.03
N PHE A 24 -28.58 2.47 0.72
CA PHE A 24 -27.25 2.54 0.11
C PHE A 24 -26.14 2.36 1.16
N LYS A 25 -26.04 1.15 1.72
CA LYS A 25 -24.76 0.70 2.28
C LYS A 25 -23.83 0.45 1.09
N GLY A 26 -23.14 1.51 0.65
CA GLY A 26 -22.05 1.40 -0.29
C GLY A 26 -21.05 0.34 0.18
N GLU A 27 -20.42 -0.32 -0.79
CA GLU A 27 -19.40 -1.33 -0.51
C GLU A 27 -18.33 -0.74 0.41
N LYS A 28 -18.07 -1.44 1.52
CA LYS A 28 -17.21 -0.92 2.57
C LYS A 28 -15.77 -0.92 2.07
N ASP A 29 -15.20 0.27 1.92
CA ASP A 29 -13.80 0.50 1.56
C ASP A 29 -12.86 -0.33 2.47
N PRO A 30 -12.17 -1.35 1.92
CA PRO A 30 -11.35 -2.26 2.71
C PRO A 30 -10.06 -1.61 3.24
N LEU A 31 -9.68 -0.45 2.72
CA LEU A 31 -8.52 0.29 3.21
C LEU A 31 -8.86 1.37 4.23
N HIS A 32 -10.15 1.69 4.44
CA HIS A 32 -10.56 2.75 5.35
C HIS A 32 -9.99 2.59 6.78
N LYS A 33 -9.37 3.66 7.30
CA LYS A 33 -8.69 3.77 8.61
C LYS A 33 -7.41 2.95 8.77
N ARG A 34 -6.90 2.35 7.70
CA ARG A 34 -5.61 1.63 7.74
C ARG A 34 -4.46 2.62 7.65
N ILE A 35 -3.39 2.32 8.39
CA ILE A 35 -2.20 3.15 8.47
C ILE A 35 -0.98 2.26 8.29
N PHE A 36 -0.14 2.56 7.30
CA PHE A 36 1.07 1.82 6.99
C PHE A 36 2.30 2.67 7.28
N ASN A 37 3.30 2.04 7.91
CA ASN A 37 4.63 2.61 7.98
C ASN A 37 5.42 2.05 6.80
N ILE A 38 5.80 2.90 5.85
CA ILE A 38 6.48 2.50 4.63
C ILE A 38 7.88 3.12 4.57
N ASN A 39 8.77 2.45 3.85
CA ASN A 39 10.07 2.96 3.45
C ASN A 39 10.03 3.30 1.97
N ILE A 40 10.21 4.57 1.64
CA ILE A 40 10.25 5.09 0.28
C ILE A 40 11.71 5.21 -0.15
N THR A 41 12.05 4.68 -1.31
CA THR A 41 13.40 4.76 -1.88
C THR A 41 13.33 5.32 -3.29
N GLU A 42 14.16 6.32 -3.58
CA GLU A 42 14.23 6.93 -4.91
C GLU A 42 14.99 5.99 -5.85
N VAL A 43 14.45 5.76 -7.06
CA VAL A 43 15.16 5.04 -8.12
C VAL A 43 15.60 6.05 -9.16
N LYS A 44 16.90 6.10 -9.43
CA LYS A 44 17.51 6.93 -10.47
C LYS A 44 18.32 6.03 -11.38
N ASP A 45 18.10 6.15 -12.69
CA ASP A 45 18.84 5.42 -13.71
C ASP A 45 18.86 3.89 -13.48
N GLY A 46 17.76 3.35 -12.95
CA GLY A 46 17.62 1.92 -12.60
C GLY A 46 18.31 1.50 -11.30
N ALA A 47 19.03 2.40 -10.62
CA ALA A 47 19.66 2.14 -9.34
C ALA A 47 18.80 2.66 -8.17
N VAL A 48 18.60 1.80 -7.17
CA VAL A 48 17.92 2.13 -5.92
C VAL A 48 18.85 2.98 -5.04
N ALA A 49 18.39 4.15 -4.60
CA ALA A 49 19.17 5.02 -3.73
C ALA A 49 19.48 4.34 -2.38
N LYS A 50 20.68 4.58 -1.83
CA LYS A 50 21.09 3.98 -0.54
C LYS A 50 20.29 4.46 0.67
N LYS A 51 19.61 5.61 0.57
CA LYS A 51 18.84 6.20 1.67
C LYS A 51 17.36 5.99 1.41
N SER A 52 16.69 5.29 2.32
CA SER A 52 15.23 5.26 2.39
C SER A 52 14.72 6.43 3.23
N THR A 53 13.51 6.88 2.93
CA THR A 53 12.74 7.86 3.69
C THR A 53 11.55 7.14 4.32
N MET A 54 11.35 7.27 5.62
CA MET A 54 10.14 6.73 6.26
C MET A 54 8.94 7.61 5.94
N ASP A 55 7.79 6.98 5.73
CA ASP A 55 6.52 7.66 5.51
C ASP A 55 5.38 6.95 6.23
N LYS A 56 4.35 7.72 6.59
CA LYS A 56 3.09 7.23 7.12
C LYS A 56 2.03 7.36 6.03
N MET A 57 1.60 6.22 5.49
CA MET A 57 0.54 6.16 4.50
C MET A 57 -0.79 5.84 5.17
N GLU A 58 -1.73 6.78 5.16
CA GLU A 58 -3.03 6.68 5.83
C GLU A 58 -4.18 6.67 4.82
N PHE A 59 -5.19 5.85 5.08
CA PHE A 59 -6.35 5.68 4.22
C PHE A 59 -7.62 6.13 4.93
N LYS A 60 -8.39 7.01 4.30
CA LYS A 60 -9.65 7.53 4.84
C LYS A 60 -10.62 7.91 3.73
N ASP A 61 -11.83 7.39 3.82
CA ASP A 61 -12.96 7.65 2.92
C ASP A 61 -12.58 7.59 1.41
N GLY A 62 -11.93 6.51 0.96
CA GLY A 62 -11.48 6.38 -0.44
C GLY A 62 -10.34 7.34 -0.83
N LYS A 63 -9.65 7.92 0.15
CA LYS A 63 -8.50 8.79 -0.05
C LYS A 63 -7.26 8.28 0.66
N LEU A 64 -6.11 8.54 0.06
CA LEU A 64 -4.78 8.23 0.54
C LEU A 64 -4.10 9.53 0.99
N TRP A 65 -3.46 9.48 2.15
CA TRP A 65 -2.55 10.49 2.67
C TRP A 65 -1.15 9.91 2.80
N SER A 66 -0.14 10.72 2.49
CA SER A 66 1.28 10.39 2.67
C SER A 66 1.96 11.63 3.24
N ASP A 67 2.62 11.48 4.39
CA ASP A 67 3.38 12.57 5.02
C ASP A 67 4.53 13.01 4.08
N PHE A 68 5.21 12.06 3.41
CA PHE A 68 6.24 12.35 2.43
C PHE A 68 5.75 13.22 1.26
N LEU A 69 4.59 12.90 0.69
CA LEU A 69 4.02 13.67 -0.42
C LEU A 69 3.55 15.05 0.02
N PHE A 70 2.99 15.15 1.22
CA PHE A 70 2.58 16.42 1.79
C PHE A 70 3.79 17.31 2.10
N ASP A 71 4.77 16.82 2.87
CA ASP A 71 5.89 17.63 3.32
C ASP A 71 6.76 18.10 2.14
N LYS A 72 7.06 17.20 1.20
CA LYS A 72 7.99 17.48 0.10
C LYS A 72 7.35 18.18 -1.09
N TYR A 73 6.07 17.92 -1.34
CA TYR A 73 5.39 18.34 -2.57
C TYR A 73 4.05 19.02 -2.34
N GLN A 74 3.59 19.12 -1.08
CA GLN A 74 2.36 19.79 -0.67
C GLN A 74 1.09 19.16 -1.26
N TYR A 75 1.14 17.89 -1.66
CA TYR A 75 -0.06 17.15 -2.04
C TYR A 75 -0.83 16.71 -0.80
N LYS A 76 -2.13 16.98 -0.80
CA LYS A 76 -3.04 16.62 0.30
C LYS A 76 -3.57 15.19 0.10
N TRP A 77 -4.83 14.95 0.45
CA TRP A 77 -5.51 13.68 0.22
C TRP A 77 -5.67 13.39 -1.28
N LEU A 78 -5.12 12.25 -1.73
CA LEU A 78 -5.29 11.72 -3.09
C LEU A 78 -6.48 10.77 -3.11
N LYS A 79 -7.39 10.88 -4.10
CA LYS A 79 -8.41 9.84 -4.31
C LYS A 79 -7.73 8.59 -4.88
N TYR A 80 -8.09 7.41 -4.39
CA TYR A 80 -7.65 6.15 -4.97
C TYR A 80 -8.83 5.34 -5.50
N ARG A 81 -8.50 4.38 -6.36
CA ARG A 81 -9.41 3.37 -6.89
C ARG A 81 -8.81 2.00 -6.64
N ILE A 82 -9.65 1.08 -6.15
CA ILE A 82 -9.31 -0.34 -6.09
C ILE A 82 -9.61 -0.91 -7.48
N ASN A 83 -8.56 -1.31 -8.19
CA ASN A 83 -8.68 -1.88 -9.54
C ASN A 83 -9.01 -3.37 -9.46
N LYS A 84 -8.52 -4.05 -8.42
CA LYS A 84 -8.80 -5.47 -8.18
C LYS A 84 -8.89 -5.74 -6.69
N ASP A 85 -9.88 -6.56 -6.33
CA ASP A 85 -10.09 -7.07 -4.98
C ASP A 85 -10.33 -8.56 -5.11
N SER A 86 -9.39 -9.36 -4.62
CA SER A 86 -9.42 -10.82 -4.77
C SER A 86 -9.03 -11.50 -3.47
N ILE A 87 -9.64 -12.65 -3.21
CA ILE A 87 -9.29 -13.52 -2.10
C ILE A 87 -8.81 -14.83 -2.71
N TYR A 88 -7.64 -15.29 -2.32
CA TYR A 88 -7.08 -16.56 -2.76
C TYR A 88 -6.55 -17.36 -1.57
N VAL A 89 -6.50 -18.68 -1.74
CA VAL A 89 -5.88 -19.57 -0.75
C VAL A 89 -4.40 -19.69 -1.09
N ASP A 90 -3.54 -19.33 -0.15
CA ASP A 90 -2.10 -19.42 -0.34
C ASP A 90 -1.56 -20.84 -0.13
N SER A 91 -0.25 -21.02 -0.32
CA SER A 91 0.45 -22.30 -0.09
C SER A 91 0.33 -22.87 1.34
N THR A 92 -0.19 -22.08 2.28
CA THR A 92 -0.38 -22.45 3.69
C THR A 92 -1.84 -22.70 4.04
N GLU A 93 -2.71 -22.86 3.02
CA GLU A 93 -4.15 -23.06 3.18
C GLU A 93 -4.84 -21.89 3.92
N THR A 94 -4.23 -20.70 3.87
CA THR A 94 -4.78 -19.49 4.49
C THR A 94 -5.44 -18.64 3.41
N GLU A 95 -6.63 -18.11 3.71
CA GLU A 95 -7.31 -17.13 2.86
C GLU A 95 -6.61 -15.77 2.98
N VAL A 96 -6.07 -15.30 1.86
CA VAL A 96 -5.33 -14.04 1.75
C VAL A 96 -6.09 -13.11 0.82
N ARG A 97 -6.35 -11.87 1.28
CA ARG A 97 -6.94 -10.82 0.44
C ARG A 97 -5.84 -10.00 -0.22
N LEU A 98 -5.90 -9.89 -1.54
CA LEU A 98 -5.05 -9.07 -2.40
C LEU A 98 -5.87 -7.92 -2.97
N LEU A 99 -5.37 -6.71 -2.76
CA LEU A 99 -5.88 -5.49 -3.38
C LEU A 99 -4.84 -4.93 -4.33
N GLU A 100 -5.25 -4.56 -5.54
CA GLU A 100 -4.45 -3.75 -6.47
C GLU A 100 -5.09 -2.36 -6.55
N VAL A 101 -4.32 -1.32 -6.21
CA VAL A 101 -4.85 0.02 -5.97
C VAL A 101 -4.03 1.06 -6.72
N GLU A 102 -4.73 2.05 -7.27
CA GLU A 102 -4.16 3.17 -7.99
C GLU A 102 -4.68 4.49 -7.42
N ALA A 103 -3.77 5.44 -7.19
CA ALA A 103 -4.09 6.82 -6.82
C ALA A 103 -3.39 7.78 -7.78
N THR A 104 -4.14 8.73 -8.33
CA THR A 104 -3.59 9.74 -9.25
C THR A 104 -4.08 11.14 -8.89
N ILE A 105 -3.19 12.12 -8.97
CA ILE A 105 -3.50 13.54 -8.84
C ILE A 105 -2.62 14.36 -9.79
N THR A 106 -3.20 15.38 -10.42
CA THR A 106 -2.50 16.36 -11.24
C THR A 106 -2.70 17.74 -10.61
N ASP A 107 -1.62 18.51 -10.52
CA ASP A 107 -1.66 19.89 -10.01
C ASP A 107 -1.76 20.92 -11.14
N ASP A 108 -1.90 22.20 -10.78
CA ASP A 108 -1.99 23.32 -11.71
C ASP A 108 -0.68 23.59 -12.49
N LYS A 109 0.40 22.87 -12.20
CA LYS A 109 1.70 22.98 -12.86
C LYS A 109 1.96 21.82 -13.82
N ASP A 110 0.89 21.11 -14.21
CA ASP A 110 0.91 19.89 -15.02
C ASP A 110 1.85 18.81 -14.44
N GLN A 111 1.99 18.78 -13.12
CA GLN A 111 2.71 17.73 -12.43
C GLN A 111 1.72 16.67 -11.94
N THR A 112 1.86 15.46 -12.47
CA THR A 112 1.01 14.32 -12.13
C THR A 112 1.78 13.37 -11.23
N ILE A 113 1.16 12.99 -10.12
CA ILE A 113 1.60 11.89 -9.26
C ILE A 113 0.68 10.70 -9.53
N THR A 114 1.28 9.55 -9.81
CA THR A 114 0.61 8.26 -9.93
C THR A 114 1.23 7.29 -8.93
N ILE A 115 0.41 6.75 -8.04
CA ILE A 115 0.78 5.75 -7.05
C ILE A 115 0.08 4.44 -7.44
N ASN A 116 0.86 3.38 -7.65
CA ASN A 116 0.34 2.04 -7.88
C ASN A 116 0.89 1.12 -6.82
N PHE A 117 0.03 0.38 -6.12
CA PHE A 117 0.48 -0.54 -5.09
C PHE A 117 -0.41 -1.77 -4.97
N THR A 118 0.19 -2.82 -4.44
CA THR A 118 -0.50 -4.02 -3.99
C THR A 118 -0.55 -4.02 -2.47
N ASN A 119 -1.69 -4.42 -1.92
CA ASN A 119 -1.81 -4.70 -0.50
C ASN A 119 -2.17 -6.18 -0.33
N VAL A 120 -1.34 -6.88 0.43
CA VAL A 120 -1.51 -8.30 0.76
C VAL A 120 -1.59 -8.40 2.27
N GLU A 121 -2.81 -8.60 2.78
CA GLU A 121 -3.10 -8.49 4.22
C GLU A 121 -2.46 -7.24 4.83
N TRP A 122 -1.45 -7.39 5.68
CA TRP A 122 -0.77 -6.34 6.45
C TRP A 122 0.41 -5.71 5.72
N ASP A 123 0.85 -6.28 4.61
CA ASP A 123 2.01 -5.82 3.85
C ASP A 123 1.53 -4.94 2.67
N ILE A 124 2.28 -3.88 2.36
CA ILE A 124 2.02 -2.99 1.23
C ILE A 124 3.32 -2.79 0.44
N GLU A 125 3.25 -2.85 -0.87
CA GLU A 125 4.37 -2.61 -1.78
C GLU A 125 3.88 -1.90 -3.04
N GLY A 126 4.68 -0.99 -3.57
CA GLY A 126 4.25 -0.21 -4.71
C GLY A 126 5.27 0.81 -5.19
N THR A 127 4.80 1.66 -6.10
CA THR A 127 5.61 2.66 -6.78
C THR A 127 4.90 4.01 -6.78
N ILE A 128 5.69 5.09 -6.70
CA ILE A 128 5.24 6.47 -6.87
C ILE A 128 5.97 7.04 -8.08
N LYS A 129 5.21 7.34 -9.13
CA LYS A 129 5.69 7.98 -10.36
C LYS A 129 5.29 9.45 -10.33
N MET A 130 6.24 10.33 -10.63
CA MET A 130 5.99 11.75 -10.85
C MET A 130 6.33 12.11 -12.28
N THR A 131 5.36 12.64 -13.02
CA THR A 131 5.56 13.20 -14.36
C THR A 131 5.29 14.71 -14.34
N LYS A 132 5.93 15.45 -15.23
CA LYS A 132 5.63 16.86 -15.48
C LYS A 132 5.54 17.08 -16.98
N SER A 133 4.39 17.57 -17.46
CA SER A 133 4.13 17.69 -18.90
C SER A 133 4.45 16.37 -19.64
N ASP A 134 3.95 15.27 -19.09
CA ASP A 134 4.15 13.87 -19.53
C ASP A 134 5.58 13.32 -19.52
N LYS A 135 6.57 14.12 -19.08
CA LYS A 135 7.95 13.66 -18.93
C LYS A 135 8.18 13.08 -17.54
N PRO A 136 8.78 11.88 -17.41
CA PRO A 136 9.17 11.32 -16.11
C PRO A 136 10.13 12.26 -15.38
N LYS A 137 9.81 12.60 -14.13
CA LYS A 137 10.61 13.49 -13.30
C LYS A 137 11.27 12.74 -12.16
N LYS A 138 10.50 11.92 -11.43
CA LYS A 138 11.00 11.10 -10.32
C LYS A 138 10.24 9.80 -10.23
N PHE A 139 10.92 8.79 -9.72
CA PHE A 139 10.37 7.47 -9.47
C PHE A 139 10.80 7.02 -8.09
N TYR A 140 9.86 6.45 -7.34
CA TYR A 140 10.12 5.89 -6.03
C TYR A 140 9.50 4.51 -5.93
N ASP A 141 10.22 3.60 -5.29
CA ASP A 141 9.67 2.35 -4.80
C ASP A 141 9.37 2.49 -3.31
N PHE A 142 8.33 1.82 -2.85
CA PHE A 142 8.05 1.74 -1.43
C PHE A 142 7.56 0.36 -1.02
N ALA A 143 7.90 0.00 0.21
CA ALA A 143 7.37 -1.18 0.87
C ALA A 143 7.20 -0.90 2.36
N GLY A 144 6.22 -1.56 2.99
CA GLY A 144 5.98 -1.40 4.40
C GLY A 144 4.92 -2.33 4.95
N ARG A 145 4.55 -2.06 6.20
CA ARG A 145 3.59 -2.88 6.94
C ARG A 145 2.63 -2.01 7.72
N GLU A 146 1.41 -2.50 7.88
CA GLU A 146 0.37 -1.85 8.65
C GLU A 146 0.78 -1.73 10.13
N LYS A 147 0.53 -0.56 10.71
CA LYS A 147 0.79 -0.27 12.11
C LYS A 147 -0.08 -1.16 12.99
N GLY A 148 0.57 -2.02 13.78
CA GLY A 148 -0.10 -2.99 14.66
C GLY A 148 -0.45 -4.33 14.00
N GLY A 149 -0.06 -4.55 12.74
CA GLY A 149 -0.15 -5.86 12.11
C GLY A 149 0.71 -6.88 12.87
N LYS A 150 0.15 -8.06 13.17
CA LYS A 150 0.91 -9.15 13.80
C LYS A 150 2.16 -9.44 12.97
N PRO A 151 3.37 -9.52 13.55
CA PRO A 151 4.55 -9.93 12.80
C PRO A 151 4.31 -11.29 12.16
N LYS A 152 4.75 -11.48 10.91
CA LYS A 152 4.78 -12.81 10.28
C LYS A 152 5.57 -13.69 11.24
N LYS A 153 4.92 -14.70 11.83
CA LYS A 153 5.62 -15.65 12.69
C LYS A 153 6.77 -16.21 11.85
N PRO A 154 8.03 -16.15 12.31
CA PRO A 154 9.12 -16.77 11.58
C PRO A 154 8.75 -18.24 11.37
N LYS A 155 8.74 -18.70 10.12
CA LYS A 155 8.56 -20.13 9.81
C LYS A 155 9.66 -20.86 10.57
N LYS A 156 9.31 -21.62 11.61
CA LYS A 156 10.25 -22.55 12.22
C LYS A 156 10.75 -23.46 11.09
N PRO A 157 12.07 -23.60 10.89
CA PRO A 157 12.57 -24.56 9.91
C PRO A 157 11.96 -25.92 10.26
N LYS A 158 11.34 -26.59 9.28
CA LYS A 158 10.88 -27.97 9.43
C LYS A 158 12.13 -28.78 9.78
N LYS A 159 12.18 -29.38 10.98
CA LYS A 159 13.21 -30.35 11.35
C LYS A 159 13.22 -31.45 10.28
N GLY A 160 14.28 -31.53 9.48
CA GLY A 160 14.49 -32.63 8.53
C GLY A 160 14.75 -32.27 7.06
N GLN A 161 14.94 -31.00 6.67
CA GLN A 161 15.50 -30.68 5.35
C GLN A 161 16.92 -30.12 5.49
N PRO A 162 17.90 -30.60 4.70
CA PRO A 162 19.27 -30.12 4.75
C PRO A 162 19.34 -28.67 4.28
N ILE A 163 20.13 -27.88 4.99
CA ILE A 163 20.47 -26.51 4.65
C ILE A 163 21.58 -26.61 3.60
N GLU A 164 21.25 -26.44 2.31
CA GLU A 164 22.28 -26.13 1.31
C GLU A 164 22.73 -24.69 1.54
N GLY A 165 23.99 -24.52 1.94
CA GLY A 165 24.60 -23.19 2.04
C GLY A 165 25.59 -22.98 3.18
N GLU A 166 26.34 -24.00 3.61
CA GLU A 166 27.61 -23.78 4.31
C GLU A 166 28.76 -24.13 3.35
N GLN A 167 29.13 -23.16 2.50
CA GLN A 167 30.46 -23.19 1.89
C GLN A 167 31.48 -22.87 2.98
N LYS A 168 32.04 -23.93 3.56
CA LYS A 168 33.34 -23.88 4.23
C LYS A 168 34.38 -23.35 3.24
N MET A 169 34.90 -22.15 3.51
CA MET A 169 36.24 -21.78 3.02
C MET A 169 37.25 -22.31 4.04
N GLU A 170 37.72 -23.53 3.83
CA GLU A 170 39.00 -24.00 4.36
C GLU A 170 40.05 -23.90 3.24
N GLY A 171 41.18 -23.26 3.54
CA GLY A 171 42.45 -23.53 2.87
C GLY A 171 42.93 -22.49 1.85
N SER A 172 43.73 -21.54 2.31
CA SER A 172 44.94 -21.16 1.57
C SER A 172 46.08 -20.93 2.55
N ASP A 173 46.87 -21.99 2.65
CA ASP A 173 48.24 -22.07 3.10
C ASP A 173 49.10 -20.94 2.49
N ASN A 174 49.91 -20.30 3.33
CA ASN A 174 51.17 -19.69 2.89
C ASN A 174 52.06 -19.50 4.11
N GLY A 175 52.93 -20.48 4.32
CA GLY A 175 54.09 -20.35 5.18
C GLY A 175 55.04 -19.26 4.67
N THR A 176 55.55 -18.46 5.59
CA THR A 176 56.89 -17.88 5.46
C THR A 176 57.47 -17.72 6.85
N GLU A 177 58.16 -18.76 7.30
CA GLU A 177 59.13 -18.67 8.38
C GLU A 177 60.50 -18.42 7.71
N GLN A 178 61.00 -17.19 7.78
CA GLN A 178 62.43 -16.91 7.64
C GLN A 178 62.89 -16.15 8.87
N LYS A 179 63.65 -16.86 9.72
CA LYS A 179 64.44 -16.28 10.80
C LYS A 179 65.86 -16.08 10.27
N LYS A 180 66.47 -14.96 10.70
CA LYS A 180 67.82 -14.47 10.41
C LYS A 180 68.94 -15.47 10.78
N GLU A 181 70.09 -15.21 10.14
CA GLU A 181 71.48 -15.71 10.34
C GLU A 181 71.89 -16.95 9.54
#